data_AF-A0A944GI13-F1
#
_entry.id   AF-A0A944GI13-F1
#
_cell.length_a   1.000
_cell.length_b   1.000
_cell.length_c   1.000
_cell.angle_alpha   90.00
_cell.angle_beta   90.00
_cell.angle_gamma   90.00
#
_symmetry.space_group_name_H-M   'P 1'
#
loop_
_entity.id
_entity.type
_entity.pdbx_description
1 polymer ?
#
loop_
_entity_poly.entity_id
_entity_poly.type
_entity_poly.pdbx_seq_one_letter_code
_entity_poly.pdbx_strand_id
1 'polypeptide(L)'
;MKWFVFRNNTVEPFFDGKTVAFSGYDDVSVVPTEAEGFIWFYQVPVKFSSGVLAQEIRSITEKLQLVVGEIGTKPLVVFTMENLVDLKLVTSDMAVQEAIDSFNATARTLAHAHSHVKVVDFSEFTKRYTSQQLIDWKYYFISQSLLNPKIAKDFKVWWHRIEEELALCRKKCLVLDLDNTLWGGILGEDGAEGVKIGGDYPGNAFLYWQRGLVELSKCGVILALCSKNNEADVLELWDANPFMALKREHISAHRINWQSKDQNIRELAEELNIGLDSMVFVDDNPTERELVKQTLPMVAVPDFPAKPYELVDFFQSLVRDYFRIYKLTHDDADKVNQYKANAQRDAEQKRFAQYDHYLRSLDIEIRVEEANDFNFARIAQLTQKTNQFNLTTHRYTEARLREMQAAGSQIWCMSVSDRFGSYGISGVMIVNPIDSAVAEVDTLLLSCRVLGKGIEHAFVCHMLQMLAKKGYQSLTASYLPTAKNAQVKDFWQAVGGAVASQTATATTYRIDLNQEFQIKNHYRFV
;
A
#
# COMPACT_ATOMS: atom_id res chain seq x y z
N MET A 1 -3.27 5.13 24.63
CA MET A 1 -2.40 6.25 24.17
C MET A 1 -1.87 5.83 22.81
N LYS A 2 -2.09 6.63 21.74
CA LYS A 2 -1.82 6.12 20.38
C LYS A 2 -0.32 5.97 20.13
N TRP A 3 0.48 6.99 20.45
CA TRP A 3 1.94 6.95 20.27
C TRP A 3 2.70 7.45 21.50
N PHE A 4 3.86 6.84 21.79
CA PHE A 4 4.86 7.34 22.73
C PHE A 4 6.12 7.79 21.99
N VAL A 5 6.57 9.03 22.20
CA VAL A 5 7.76 9.57 21.54
C VAL A 5 8.94 9.58 22.50
N PHE A 6 9.97 8.78 22.20
CA PHE A 6 11.28 8.86 22.79
C PHE A 6 12.06 10.04 22.17
N ARG A 7 12.62 10.90 23.02
CA ARG A 7 13.24 12.17 22.61
C ARG A 7 14.38 12.62 23.52
N ASN A 8 15.23 13.50 22.99
CA ASN A 8 16.24 14.24 23.76
C ASN A 8 16.07 15.78 23.71
N ASN A 9 15.09 16.28 22.97
CA ASN A 9 14.77 17.70 22.85
C ASN A 9 13.25 17.92 22.91
N THR A 10 12.82 19.17 23.03
CA THR A 10 11.42 19.58 22.90
C THR A 10 10.94 19.33 21.47
N VAL A 11 9.90 18.50 21.33
CA VAL A 11 9.34 18.09 20.03
C VAL A 11 7.81 18.12 20.01
N GLU A 12 7.18 18.52 21.11
CA GLU A 12 5.72 18.64 21.28
C GLU A 12 5.05 19.49 20.20
N PRO A 13 5.65 20.60 19.70
CA PRO A 13 5.03 21.36 18.62
C PRO A 13 4.81 20.55 17.34
N PHE A 14 5.61 19.50 17.10
CA PHE A 14 5.68 18.74 15.85
C PHE A 14 4.71 17.56 15.80
N PHE A 15 4.24 17.06 16.94
CA PHE A 15 3.27 15.97 17.02
C PHE A 15 1.92 16.46 17.57
N ASP A 16 0.86 15.68 17.38
CA ASP A 16 -0.46 16.01 17.95
C ASP A 16 -0.54 15.59 19.42
N GLY A 17 -0.41 16.56 20.32
CA GLY A 17 -0.42 16.34 21.77
C GLY A 17 -1.71 15.72 22.34
N LYS A 18 -2.80 15.61 21.56
CA LYS A 18 -4.02 14.90 22.01
C LYS A 18 -3.92 13.38 21.92
N THR A 19 -2.99 12.87 21.12
CA THR A 19 -2.87 11.42 20.84
C THR A 19 -1.48 10.86 21.17
N VAL A 20 -0.55 11.72 21.54
CA VAL A 20 0.87 11.41 21.74
C VAL A 20 1.32 11.82 23.13
N ALA A 21 2.06 10.94 23.82
CA ALA A 21 2.85 11.31 24.99
C ALA A 21 4.35 11.20 24.72
N PHE A 22 5.17 11.77 25.60
CA PHE A 22 6.58 11.95 25.38
C PHE A 22 7.38 11.43 26.57
N SER A 23 8.56 10.87 26.30
CA SER A 23 9.54 10.59 27.36
C SER A 23 10.06 11.87 27.99
N GLY A 24 10.70 11.74 29.16
CA GLY A 24 11.68 12.73 29.61
C GLY A 24 12.83 12.85 28.60
N TYR A 25 13.60 13.93 28.70
CA TYR A 25 14.79 14.10 27.85
C TYR A 25 15.81 13.01 28.14
N ASP A 26 16.24 12.30 27.10
CA ASP A 26 17.19 11.19 27.16
C ASP A 26 16.77 9.99 28.04
N ASP A 27 15.49 9.98 28.45
CA ASP A 27 14.91 8.96 29.31
C ASP A 27 14.29 7.82 28.47
N VAL A 28 14.87 6.64 28.64
CA VAL A 28 14.37 5.38 28.07
C VAL A 28 14.09 4.34 29.16
N SER A 29 14.09 4.76 30.43
CA SER A 29 13.93 3.85 31.58
C SER A 29 12.51 3.32 31.74
N VAL A 30 11.54 3.99 31.13
CA VAL A 30 10.12 3.60 31.15
C VAL A 30 9.64 3.44 29.71
N VAL A 31 9.22 2.23 29.37
CA VAL A 31 8.54 1.89 28.12
C VAL A 31 7.06 1.63 28.44
N PRO A 32 6.14 2.59 28.15
CA PRO A 32 4.75 2.46 28.56
C PRO A 32 4.03 1.28 27.92
N THR A 33 3.49 0.38 28.75
CA THR A 33 2.78 -0.82 28.30
C THR A 33 1.44 -0.53 27.64
N GLU A 34 0.87 0.64 27.87
CA GLU A 34 -0.41 1.13 27.34
C GLU A 34 -0.29 1.90 26.02
N ALA A 35 0.94 2.13 25.52
CA ALA A 35 1.19 2.71 24.22
C ALA A 35 0.83 1.71 23.11
N GLU A 36 0.07 2.14 22.10
CA GLU A 36 -0.23 1.32 20.92
C GLU A 36 0.95 1.25 19.94
N GLY A 37 1.84 2.25 19.95
CA GLY A 37 3.08 2.30 19.18
C GLY A 37 4.07 3.33 19.71
N PHE A 38 5.27 3.31 19.16
CA PHE A 38 6.40 4.14 19.59
C PHE A 38 7.01 4.93 18.43
N ILE A 39 7.57 6.09 18.75
CA ILE A 39 8.34 6.92 17.85
C ILE A 39 9.68 7.22 18.50
N TRP A 40 10.78 6.99 17.79
CA TRP A 40 12.11 7.38 18.19
C TRP A 40 12.53 8.62 17.40
N PHE A 41 12.49 9.78 18.06
CA PHE A 41 12.85 11.06 17.46
C PHE A 41 13.95 11.75 18.25
N TYR A 42 15.15 11.16 18.18
CA TYR A 42 16.36 11.74 18.73
C TYR A 42 17.06 12.60 17.69
N GLN A 43 17.50 13.79 18.11
CA GLN A 43 18.28 14.71 17.31
C GLN A 43 19.75 14.64 17.75
N VAL A 44 20.69 14.95 16.85
CA VAL A 44 22.11 15.03 17.22
C VAL A 44 22.28 16.10 18.31
N PRO A 45 22.83 15.77 19.50
CA PRO A 45 23.04 16.74 20.57
C PRO A 45 23.97 17.88 20.13
N VAL A 46 23.77 19.07 20.69
CA VAL A 46 24.67 20.22 20.41
C VAL A 46 25.84 20.19 21.40
N LYS A 47 27.01 19.75 20.94
CA LYS A 47 28.28 19.73 21.70
C LYS A 47 29.43 20.24 20.83
N PHE A 48 30.47 20.79 21.48
CA PHE A 48 31.64 21.33 20.79
C PHE A 48 32.80 20.32 20.64
N SER A 49 32.82 19.25 21.44
CA SER A 49 33.82 18.19 21.34
C SER A 49 33.27 17.06 20.46
N SER A 50 33.89 16.85 19.30
CA SER A 50 33.52 15.79 18.35
C SER A 50 33.58 14.40 18.97
N GLY A 51 34.61 14.12 19.77
CA GLY A 51 34.76 12.83 20.47
C GLY A 51 33.65 12.56 21.50
N VAL A 52 33.28 13.58 22.29
CA VAL A 52 32.16 13.46 23.25
C VAL A 52 30.84 13.28 22.52
N LEU A 53 30.61 14.08 21.47
CA LEU A 53 29.38 14.01 20.67
C LEU A 53 29.23 12.63 19.99
N ALA A 54 30.30 12.12 19.39
CA ALA A 54 30.30 10.79 18.77
C ALA A 54 29.99 9.69 19.79
N GLN A 55 30.54 9.77 21.00
CA GLN A 55 30.24 8.80 22.06
C GLN A 55 28.79 8.87 22.55
N GLU A 56 28.22 10.08 22.61
CA GLU A 56 26.82 10.28 22.97
C GLU A 56 25.88 9.68 21.91
N ILE A 57 26.18 9.86 20.62
CA ILE A 57 25.42 9.23 19.52
C ILE A 57 25.49 7.70 19.58
N ARG A 58 26.66 7.13 19.93
CA ARG A 58 26.80 5.68 20.14
C ARG A 58 25.95 5.20 21.31
N SER A 59 25.94 5.93 22.43
CA SER A 59 25.06 5.62 23.56
C SER A 59 23.57 5.69 23.18
N ILE A 60 23.16 6.67 22.37
CA ILE A 60 21.79 6.73 21.84
C ILE A 60 21.47 5.50 20.96
N THR A 61 22.44 5.02 20.18
CA THR A 61 22.29 3.79 19.38
C THR A 61 22.05 2.56 20.25
N GLU A 62 22.81 2.41 21.34
CA GLU A 62 22.62 1.32 22.32
C GLU A 62 21.25 1.39 23.00
N LYS A 63 20.80 2.59 23.39
CA LYS A 63 19.46 2.81 23.95
C LYS A 63 18.35 2.41 22.98
N LEU A 64 18.49 2.74 21.68
CA LEU A 64 17.52 2.33 20.66
C LEU A 64 17.39 0.81 20.60
N GLN A 65 18.53 0.09 20.59
CA GLN A 65 18.53 -1.38 20.57
C GLN A 65 17.86 -1.98 21.80
N LEU A 66 18.12 -1.40 22.99
CA LEU A 66 17.47 -1.82 24.23
C LEU A 66 15.95 -1.66 24.15
N VAL A 67 15.47 -0.49 23.71
CA VAL A 67 14.03 -0.22 23.56
C VAL A 67 13.38 -1.18 22.56
N VAL A 68 14.03 -1.47 21.43
CA VAL A 68 13.52 -2.46 20.46
C VAL A 68 13.35 -3.84 21.09
N GLY A 69 14.23 -4.22 22.03
CA GLY A 69 14.10 -5.46 22.79
C GLY A 69 12.92 -5.48 23.78
N GLU A 70 12.48 -4.32 24.28
CA GLU A 70 11.43 -4.22 25.31
C GLU A 70 10.02 -4.02 24.75
N ILE A 71 9.88 -3.39 23.58
CA ILE A 71 8.57 -3.06 23.00
C ILE A 71 7.79 -4.26 22.42
N GLY A 72 8.40 -5.45 22.38
CA GLY A 72 7.80 -6.67 21.87
C GLY A 72 7.54 -6.61 20.36
N THR A 73 6.27 -6.63 19.95
CA THR A 73 5.87 -6.55 18.53
C THR A 73 5.12 -5.27 18.18
N LYS A 74 5.08 -4.30 19.11
CA LYS A 74 4.40 -3.03 18.90
C LYS A 74 5.11 -2.20 17.85
N PRO A 75 4.39 -1.44 17.00
CA PRO A 75 4.99 -0.59 15.99
C PRO A 75 6.00 0.39 16.58
N LEU A 76 7.16 0.53 15.94
CA LEU A 76 8.16 1.56 16.25
C LEU A 76 8.57 2.28 14.97
N VAL A 77 8.49 3.60 14.98
CA VAL A 77 9.00 4.45 13.90
C VAL A 77 10.29 5.15 14.35
N VAL A 78 11.40 4.94 13.66
CA VAL A 78 12.71 5.52 13.97
C VAL A 78 13.08 6.55 12.91
N PHE A 79 13.34 7.78 13.32
CA PHE A 79 13.85 8.81 12.43
C PHE A 79 15.36 8.68 12.27
N THR A 80 15.89 8.87 11.06
CA THR A 80 17.34 9.00 10.86
C THR A 80 17.88 10.24 11.58
N MET A 81 19.10 10.15 12.07
CA MET A 81 19.83 11.30 12.59
C MET A 81 20.42 12.11 11.44
N GLU A 82 20.26 13.43 11.55
CA GLU A 82 20.84 14.42 10.63
C GLU A 82 21.73 15.37 11.43
N ASN A 83 22.92 15.67 10.90
CA ASN A 83 23.81 16.66 11.49
C ASN A 83 23.32 18.07 11.14
N LEU A 84 22.40 18.61 11.93
CA LEU A 84 21.82 19.95 11.69
C LEU A 84 22.75 21.10 12.11
N VAL A 85 23.75 20.81 12.94
CA VAL A 85 24.69 21.77 13.52
C VAL A 85 26.10 21.27 13.31
N ASP A 86 26.67 21.56 12.15
CA ASP A 86 28.04 21.17 11.83
C ASP A 86 29.06 22.12 12.49
N LEU A 87 29.57 21.72 13.66
CA LEU A 87 30.60 22.44 14.42
C LEU A 87 32.01 21.89 14.18
N LYS A 88 32.21 21.22 13.04
CA LYS A 88 33.47 20.58 12.71
C LYS A 88 34.62 21.57 12.61
N LEU A 89 35.55 21.47 13.58
CA LEU A 89 36.76 22.30 13.65
C LEU A 89 37.88 21.79 12.74
N VAL A 90 37.90 20.49 12.43
CA VAL A 90 38.93 19.83 11.63
C VAL A 90 38.27 19.05 10.50
N THR A 91 38.55 19.40 9.24
CA THR A 91 37.88 18.82 8.06
C THR A 91 38.04 17.29 7.95
N SER A 92 39.15 16.73 8.43
CA SER A 92 39.40 15.29 8.43
C SER A 92 38.79 14.54 9.61
N ASP A 93 38.26 15.24 10.62
CA ASP A 93 37.57 14.59 11.74
C ASP A 93 36.18 14.13 11.29
N MET A 94 36.02 12.82 11.11
CA MET A 94 34.78 12.20 10.68
C MET A 94 34.03 11.52 11.82
N ALA A 95 34.50 11.61 13.08
CA ALA A 95 34.00 10.79 14.18
C ALA A 95 32.49 10.96 14.43
N VAL A 96 31.98 12.19 14.31
CA VAL A 96 30.54 12.48 14.45
C VAL A 96 29.74 11.93 13.28
N GLN A 97 30.22 12.12 12.05
CA GLN A 97 29.54 11.60 10.86
C GLN A 97 29.51 10.07 10.85
N GLU A 98 30.63 9.42 11.19
CA GLU A 98 30.71 7.96 11.33
C GLU A 98 29.75 7.43 12.40
N ALA A 99 29.57 8.15 13.52
CA ALA A 99 28.62 7.77 14.55
C ALA A 99 27.16 7.91 14.07
N ILE A 100 26.83 8.97 13.33
CA ILE A 100 25.51 9.17 12.71
C ILE A 100 25.23 8.08 11.68
N ASP A 101 26.19 7.79 10.82
CA ASP A 101 26.08 6.76 9.79
C ASP A 101 25.87 5.38 10.43
N SER A 102 26.58 5.09 11.53
CA SER A 102 26.41 3.87 12.32
C SER A 102 25.02 3.78 12.97
N PHE A 103 24.51 4.86 13.56
CA PHE A 103 23.15 4.92 14.09
C PHE A 103 22.12 4.64 12.99
N ASN A 104 22.22 5.33 11.85
CA ASN A 104 21.30 5.20 10.73
C ASN A 104 21.35 3.78 10.11
N ALA A 105 22.54 3.18 10.00
CA ALA A 105 22.71 1.80 9.56
C ALA A 105 22.09 0.79 10.55
N THR A 106 22.25 1.03 11.86
CA THR A 106 21.66 0.19 12.92
C THR A 106 20.14 0.25 12.87
N ALA A 107 19.55 1.44 12.77
CA ALA A 107 18.10 1.61 12.63
C ALA A 107 17.55 0.83 11.43
N ARG A 108 18.23 0.90 10.26
CA ARG A 108 17.84 0.13 9.07
C ARG A 108 17.95 -1.37 9.30
N THR A 109 19.03 -1.83 9.94
CA THR A 109 19.23 -3.25 10.28
C THR A 109 18.10 -3.76 11.17
N LEU A 110 17.68 -2.98 12.18
CA LEU A 110 16.54 -3.30 13.04
C LEU A 110 15.23 -3.39 12.25
N ALA A 111 14.97 -2.45 11.34
CA ALA A 111 13.78 -2.50 10.46
C ALA A 111 13.78 -3.66 9.47
N HIS A 112 14.96 -4.18 9.09
CA HIS A 112 15.07 -5.40 8.30
C HIS A 112 14.79 -6.65 9.14
N ALA A 113 15.27 -6.69 10.38
CA ALA A 113 15.09 -7.81 11.30
C ALA A 113 13.66 -7.89 11.88
N HIS A 114 13.00 -6.75 12.07
CA HIS A 114 11.71 -6.64 12.74
C HIS A 114 10.69 -5.91 11.87
N SER A 115 9.64 -6.61 11.41
CA SER A 115 8.62 -6.04 10.51
C SER A 115 7.85 -4.85 11.11
N HIS A 116 7.73 -4.79 12.43
CA HIS A 116 7.06 -3.72 13.18
C HIS A 116 7.95 -2.49 13.40
N VAL A 117 9.25 -2.57 13.11
CA VAL A 117 10.16 -1.41 13.15
C VAL A 117 10.23 -0.78 11.76
N LYS A 118 10.09 0.54 11.70
CA LYS A 118 10.06 1.33 10.46
C LYS A 118 11.04 2.49 10.59
N VAL A 119 11.94 2.67 9.65
CA VAL A 119 12.81 3.85 9.55
C VAL A 119 12.24 4.92 8.62
N VAL A 120 12.26 6.17 9.06
CA VAL A 120 11.89 7.36 8.28
C VAL A 120 13.15 8.20 8.05
N ASP A 121 13.44 8.51 6.78
CA ASP A 121 14.54 9.40 6.41
C ASP A 121 14.19 10.85 6.73
N PHE A 122 14.74 11.36 7.84
CA PHE A 122 14.46 12.72 8.29
C PHE A 122 15.07 13.77 7.36
N SER A 123 16.08 13.41 6.55
CA SER A 123 16.67 14.31 5.56
C SER A 123 15.66 14.78 4.51
N GLU A 124 14.62 13.98 4.24
CA GLU A 124 13.55 14.34 3.31
C GLU A 124 12.79 15.61 3.76
N PHE A 125 12.69 15.80 5.06
CA PHE A 125 12.10 17.00 5.64
C PHE A 125 13.13 18.12 5.78
N THR A 126 14.30 17.84 6.34
CA THR A 126 15.27 18.88 6.71
C THR A 126 15.87 19.58 5.48
N LYS A 127 16.09 18.86 4.37
CA LYS A 127 16.63 19.44 3.12
C LYS A 127 15.73 20.50 2.47
N ARG A 128 14.47 20.64 2.91
CA ARG A 128 13.53 21.67 2.43
C ARG A 128 13.82 23.06 2.99
N TYR A 129 14.68 23.15 4.01
CA TYR A 129 14.92 24.36 4.77
C TYR A 129 16.42 24.64 4.87
N THR A 130 16.77 25.92 4.97
CA THR A 130 18.13 26.32 5.34
C THR A 130 18.37 26.09 6.84
N SER A 131 19.63 26.05 7.27
CA SER A 131 19.97 25.89 8.70
C SER A 131 19.34 26.95 9.60
N GLN A 132 19.18 28.20 9.12
CA GLN A 132 18.55 29.28 9.91
C GLN A 132 17.02 29.13 10.00
N GLN A 133 16.40 28.43 9.05
CA GLN A 133 14.98 28.11 9.11
C GLN A 133 14.73 26.91 10.02
N LEU A 134 15.61 25.90 9.96
CA LEU A 134 15.55 24.70 10.80
C LEU A 134 15.80 25.00 12.28
N ILE A 135 16.75 25.88 12.59
CA ILE A 135 17.19 26.15 13.95
C ILE A 135 17.04 27.64 14.26
N ASP A 136 16.30 27.92 15.33
CA ASP A 136 16.25 29.24 15.93
C ASP A 136 16.71 29.10 17.38
N TRP A 137 17.96 29.52 17.62
CA TRP A 137 18.65 29.38 18.90
C TRP A 137 17.90 29.99 20.07
N LYS A 138 17.01 30.97 19.83
CA LYS A 138 16.11 31.50 20.87
C LYS A 138 15.28 30.38 21.51
N TYR A 139 14.66 29.52 20.70
CA TYR A 139 13.82 28.45 21.22
C TYR A 139 14.63 27.31 21.84
N TYR A 140 15.84 27.05 21.32
CA TYR A 140 16.76 26.10 21.93
C TYR A 140 17.11 26.51 23.37
N PHE A 141 17.52 27.76 23.60
CA PHE A 141 17.91 28.20 24.94
C PHE A 141 16.73 28.42 25.90
N ILE A 142 15.56 28.80 25.39
CA ILE A 142 14.38 29.04 26.24
C ILE A 142 13.65 27.74 26.59
N SER A 143 13.64 26.76 25.68
CA SER A 143 12.75 25.60 25.78
C SER A 143 13.36 24.28 25.33
N GLN A 144 14.67 24.21 25.06
CA GLN A 144 15.35 23.01 24.53
C GLN A 144 14.73 22.47 23.23
N SER A 145 14.15 23.35 22.40
CA SER A 145 13.66 22.99 21.06
C SER A 145 14.75 23.28 20.05
N LEU A 146 15.47 22.26 19.58
CA LEU A 146 16.50 22.41 18.54
C LEU A 146 15.87 22.78 17.21
N LEU A 147 14.82 22.07 16.79
CA LEU A 147 14.03 22.43 15.63
C LEU A 147 13.17 23.67 15.96
N ASN A 148 13.11 24.59 15.01
CA ASN A 148 12.34 25.82 15.11
C ASN A 148 10.84 25.50 15.15
N PRO A 149 10.09 25.85 16.20
CA PRO A 149 8.65 25.57 16.27
C PRO A 149 7.83 26.21 15.13
N LYS A 150 8.37 27.21 14.42
CA LYS A 150 7.71 27.84 13.27
C LYS A 150 7.48 26.89 12.09
N ILE A 151 8.32 25.87 11.92
CA ILE A 151 8.18 24.86 10.86
C ILE A 151 7.27 23.69 11.26
N ALA A 152 6.67 23.72 12.46
CA ALA A 152 5.86 22.63 12.98
C ALA A 152 4.61 22.33 12.14
N LYS A 153 4.00 23.34 11.50
CA LYS A 153 2.85 23.15 10.61
C LYS A 153 3.23 22.29 9.41
N ASP A 154 4.34 22.62 8.77
CA ASP A 154 4.83 21.90 7.59
C ASP A 154 5.31 20.49 7.96
N PHE A 155 5.94 20.35 9.14
CA PHE A 155 6.30 19.03 9.69
C PHE A 155 5.06 18.16 9.88
N LYS A 156 3.98 18.68 10.47
CA LYS A 156 2.74 17.90 10.66
C LYS A 156 2.13 17.44 9.33
N VAL A 157 2.14 18.31 8.32
CA VAL A 157 1.69 17.95 6.97
C VAL A 157 2.57 16.87 6.36
N TRP A 158 3.89 16.94 6.55
CA TRP A 158 4.81 15.92 6.08
C TRP A 158 4.66 14.60 6.85
N TRP A 159 4.61 14.66 8.18
CA TRP A 159 4.43 13.50 9.05
C TRP A 159 3.14 12.76 8.74
N HIS A 160 2.03 13.47 8.51
CA HIS A 160 0.77 12.85 8.14
C HIS A 160 0.89 12.01 6.85
N ARG A 161 1.65 12.48 5.85
CA ARG A 161 1.91 11.70 4.64
C ARG A 161 2.75 10.45 4.95
N ILE A 162 3.77 10.58 5.80
CA ILE A 162 4.55 9.43 6.26
C ILE A 162 3.66 8.42 6.99
N GLU A 163 2.71 8.86 7.81
CA GLU A 163 1.72 7.97 8.44
C GLU A 163 0.87 7.22 7.40
N GLU A 164 0.41 7.91 6.34
CA GLU A 164 -0.33 7.28 5.23
C GLU A 164 0.52 6.28 4.43
N GLU A 165 1.80 6.60 4.18
CA GLU A 165 2.78 5.72 3.54
C GLU A 165 3.00 4.44 4.38
N LEU A 166 3.15 4.60 5.71
CA LEU A 166 3.31 3.51 6.66
C LEU A 166 2.04 2.66 6.80
N ALA A 167 0.87 3.29 6.67
CA ALA A 167 -0.44 2.62 6.63
C ALA A 167 -0.75 1.94 5.29
N LEU A 168 0.13 2.05 4.28
CA LEU A 168 0.00 1.47 2.94
C LEU A 168 -1.22 2.00 2.16
N CYS A 169 -1.66 3.22 2.44
CA CYS A 169 -2.77 3.89 1.76
C CYS A 169 -2.30 4.55 0.45
N ARG A 170 -1.92 3.76 -0.57
CA ARG A 170 -1.53 4.28 -1.89
C ARG A 170 -2.62 4.17 -2.95
N LYS A 171 -2.56 5.05 -3.96
CA LYS A 171 -3.25 4.84 -5.23
C LYS A 171 -2.64 3.63 -5.94
N LYS A 172 -3.45 2.94 -6.74
CA LYS A 172 -3.11 1.67 -7.38
C LYS A 172 -2.86 1.82 -8.87
N CYS A 173 -3.55 2.75 -9.53
CA CYS A 173 -3.54 2.89 -10.98
C CYS A 173 -3.27 4.32 -11.41
N LEU A 174 -2.43 4.46 -12.42
CA LEU A 174 -2.15 5.69 -13.14
C LEU A 174 -2.75 5.56 -14.54
N VAL A 175 -3.79 6.36 -14.80
CA VAL A 175 -4.45 6.47 -16.10
C VAL A 175 -3.83 7.64 -16.84
N LEU A 176 -3.31 7.39 -18.04
CA LEU A 176 -2.51 8.33 -18.82
C LEU A 176 -3.23 8.67 -20.13
N ASP A 177 -3.29 9.95 -20.44
CA ASP A 177 -3.50 10.39 -21.82
C ASP A 177 -2.26 10.13 -22.70
N LEU A 178 -2.37 10.36 -24.00
CA LEU A 178 -1.30 10.12 -24.98
C LEU A 178 -0.69 11.41 -25.52
N ASP A 179 -1.45 12.13 -26.36
CA ASP A 179 -0.98 13.36 -27.01
C ASP A 179 -0.61 14.42 -25.98
N ASN A 180 0.52 15.09 -26.19
CA ASN A 180 1.15 16.03 -25.26
C ASN A 180 1.40 15.53 -23.82
N THR A 181 1.14 14.25 -23.54
CA THR A 181 1.25 13.63 -22.21
C THR A 181 2.35 12.57 -22.17
N LEU A 182 2.33 11.60 -23.08
CA LEU A 182 3.38 10.58 -23.24
C LEU A 182 4.40 10.93 -24.32
N TRP A 183 4.02 11.78 -25.26
CA TRP A 183 4.88 12.39 -26.28
C TRP A 183 4.42 13.83 -26.52
N GLY A 184 5.24 14.65 -27.16
CA GLY A 184 4.81 15.98 -27.60
C GLY A 184 4.16 15.94 -28.98
N GLY A 185 3.16 16.76 -29.23
CA GLY A 185 2.42 16.79 -30.49
C GLY A 185 1.13 15.95 -30.44
N ILE A 186 0.31 16.12 -31.48
CA ILE A 186 -1.00 15.47 -31.64
C ILE A 186 -0.89 14.48 -32.79
N LEU A 187 -0.95 13.17 -32.51
CA LEU A 187 -0.73 12.13 -33.52
C LEU A 187 -1.64 12.28 -34.75
N GLY A 188 -2.91 12.62 -34.54
CA GLY A 188 -3.88 12.79 -35.63
C GLY A 188 -3.59 13.99 -36.55
N GLU A 189 -2.83 14.98 -36.09
CA GLU A 189 -2.50 16.20 -36.83
C GLU A 189 -1.06 16.18 -37.37
N ASP A 190 -0.11 15.80 -36.52
CA ASP A 190 1.33 15.81 -36.79
C ASP A 190 1.82 14.53 -37.48
N GLY A 191 1.05 13.45 -37.40
CA GLY A 191 1.44 12.13 -37.88
C GLY A 191 2.56 11.47 -37.06
N ALA A 192 2.86 10.21 -37.36
CA ALA A 192 3.82 9.41 -36.58
C ALA A 192 5.26 9.95 -36.61
N GLU A 193 5.65 10.68 -37.66
CA GLU A 193 6.97 11.32 -37.76
C GLU A 193 7.05 12.66 -37.01
N GLY A 194 5.91 13.31 -36.75
CA GLY A 194 5.83 14.61 -36.11
C GLY A 194 5.76 14.57 -34.59
N VAL A 195 5.45 13.41 -33.99
CA VAL A 195 5.43 13.26 -32.53
C VAL A 195 6.84 13.34 -31.93
N LYS A 196 6.95 14.07 -30.83
CA LYS A 196 8.22 14.39 -30.16
C LYS A 196 8.46 13.40 -29.04
N ILE A 197 9.25 12.37 -29.32
CA ILE A 197 9.69 11.36 -28.35
C ILE A 197 11.14 10.93 -28.64
N GLY A 198 12.00 10.99 -27.63
CA GLY A 198 13.44 10.77 -27.78
C GLY A 198 14.19 11.94 -28.43
N GLY A 199 15.43 11.71 -28.86
CA GLY A 199 16.27 12.72 -29.51
C GLY A 199 16.57 13.94 -28.64
N ASP A 200 16.38 15.14 -29.20
CA ASP A 200 16.58 16.43 -28.53
C ASP A 200 15.31 16.94 -27.83
N TYR A 201 15.39 18.10 -27.18
CA TYR A 201 14.26 18.75 -26.55
C TYR A 201 13.19 19.15 -27.59
N PRO A 202 11.88 18.89 -27.35
CA PRO A 202 11.29 18.39 -26.10
C PRO A 202 11.15 16.86 -25.99
N GLY A 203 11.48 16.08 -27.03
CA GLY A 203 11.25 14.64 -27.05
C GLY A 203 12.03 13.86 -25.99
N ASN A 204 13.24 14.32 -25.64
CA ASN A 204 14.03 13.72 -24.56
C ASN A 204 13.33 13.77 -23.19
N ALA A 205 12.55 14.81 -22.91
CA ALA A 205 11.84 14.97 -21.65
C ALA A 205 10.70 13.94 -21.53
N PHE A 206 9.93 13.74 -22.62
CA PHE A 206 8.90 12.70 -22.68
C PHE A 206 9.49 11.29 -22.59
N LEU A 207 10.65 11.04 -23.21
CA LEU A 207 11.35 9.76 -23.06
C LEU A 207 11.76 9.51 -21.61
N TYR A 208 12.28 10.53 -20.93
CA TYR A 208 12.67 10.43 -19.53
C TYR A 208 11.46 10.16 -18.62
N TRP A 209 10.35 10.87 -18.86
CA TRP A 209 9.05 10.64 -18.21
C TRP A 209 8.56 9.20 -18.38
N GLN A 210 8.55 8.67 -19.62
CA GLN A 210 8.14 7.29 -19.87
C GLN A 210 9.02 6.26 -19.15
N ARG A 211 10.33 6.51 -19.03
CA ARG A 211 11.22 5.62 -18.25
C ARG A 211 10.84 5.60 -16.77
N GLY A 212 10.46 6.75 -16.20
CA GLY A 212 9.91 6.82 -14.84
C GLY A 212 8.63 5.99 -14.70
N LEU A 213 7.73 6.06 -15.67
CA LEU A 213 6.51 5.26 -15.70
C LEU A 213 6.78 3.75 -15.76
N VAL A 214 7.78 3.32 -16.53
CA VAL A 214 8.21 1.91 -16.56
C VAL A 214 8.67 1.43 -15.18
N GLU A 215 9.50 2.21 -14.48
CA GLU A 215 9.93 1.86 -13.12
C GLU A 215 8.75 1.85 -12.13
N LEU A 216 7.80 2.76 -12.29
CA LEU A 216 6.58 2.80 -11.49
C LEU A 216 5.74 1.53 -11.68
N SER A 217 5.64 1.04 -12.93
CA SER A 217 4.98 -0.23 -13.26
C SER A 217 5.64 -1.43 -12.59
N LYS A 218 6.98 -1.48 -12.57
CA LYS A 218 7.76 -2.52 -11.86
C LYS A 218 7.55 -2.52 -10.34
N CYS A 219 7.15 -1.37 -9.78
CA CYS A 219 6.77 -1.23 -8.36
C CYS A 219 5.29 -1.61 -8.09
N GLY A 220 4.63 -2.23 -9.08
CA GLY A 220 3.27 -2.74 -8.99
C GLY A 220 2.19 -1.68 -9.14
N VAL A 221 2.49 -0.53 -9.74
CA VAL A 221 1.47 0.45 -10.14
C VAL A 221 0.89 0.03 -11.48
N ILE A 222 -0.43 0.05 -11.58
CA ILE A 222 -1.16 -0.30 -12.79
C ILE A 222 -1.09 0.90 -13.74
N LEU A 223 -0.64 0.69 -14.98
CA LEU A 223 -0.70 1.73 -15.99
C LEU A 223 -1.85 1.42 -16.94
N ALA A 224 -2.70 2.41 -17.18
CA ALA A 224 -3.78 2.33 -18.15
C ALA A 224 -3.76 3.56 -19.07
N LEU A 225 -4.25 3.41 -20.30
CA LEU A 225 -4.35 4.52 -21.25
C LEU A 225 -5.81 4.96 -21.39
N CYS A 226 -6.06 6.27 -21.40
CA CYS A 226 -7.37 6.85 -21.65
C CYS A 226 -7.23 8.09 -22.52
N SER A 227 -7.42 7.91 -23.83
CA SER A 227 -7.09 8.94 -24.81
C SER A 227 -8.06 8.98 -25.98
N LYS A 228 -8.15 10.16 -26.61
CA LYS A 228 -9.04 10.44 -27.74
C LYS A 228 -8.25 10.38 -29.04
N ASN A 229 -7.98 9.15 -29.49
CA ASN A 229 -7.31 8.88 -30.76
C ASN A 229 -7.98 7.72 -31.50
N ASN A 230 -7.54 7.49 -32.74
CA ASN A 230 -7.75 6.22 -33.42
C ASN A 230 -6.77 5.18 -32.88
N GLU A 231 -7.29 4.05 -32.38
CA GLU A 231 -6.50 2.98 -31.78
C GLU A 231 -5.45 2.42 -32.75
N ALA A 232 -5.81 2.22 -34.02
CA ALA A 232 -4.90 1.63 -35.01
C ALA A 232 -3.64 2.49 -35.19
N ASP A 233 -3.82 3.80 -35.33
CA ASP A 233 -2.73 4.76 -35.57
C ASP A 233 -1.80 4.84 -34.35
N VAL A 234 -2.38 4.81 -33.13
CA VAL A 234 -1.60 4.77 -31.88
C VAL A 234 -0.77 3.51 -31.81
N LEU A 235 -1.35 2.34 -32.09
CA LEU A 235 -0.65 1.06 -32.02
C LEU A 235 0.48 0.96 -33.05
N GLU A 236 0.26 1.49 -34.26
CA GLU A 236 1.28 1.56 -35.31
C GLU A 236 2.47 2.42 -34.87
N LEU A 237 2.22 3.65 -34.38
CA LEU A 237 3.26 4.51 -33.83
C LEU A 237 4.01 3.81 -32.68
N TRP A 238 3.28 3.17 -31.77
CA TRP A 238 3.85 2.57 -30.57
C TRP A 238 4.82 1.43 -30.89
N ASP A 239 4.49 0.61 -31.89
CA ASP A 239 5.30 -0.53 -32.31
C ASP A 239 6.48 -0.09 -33.20
N ALA A 240 6.28 0.93 -34.03
CA ALA A 240 7.29 1.41 -34.99
C ALA A 240 8.35 2.34 -34.37
N ASN A 241 7.96 3.18 -33.39
CA ASN A 241 8.86 4.22 -32.88
C ASN A 241 9.88 3.65 -31.86
N PRO A 242 11.20 3.71 -32.15
CA PRO A 242 12.23 3.09 -31.30
C PRO A 242 12.41 3.81 -29.97
N PHE A 243 11.95 5.06 -29.84
CA PHE A 243 12.05 5.85 -28.62
C PHE A 243 10.87 5.64 -27.66
N MET A 244 9.86 4.84 -28.01
CA MET A 244 8.81 4.47 -27.05
C MET A 244 9.38 3.54 -25.99
N ALA A 245 9.64 4.08 -24.79
CA ALA A 245 10.14 3.31 -23.66
C ALA A 245 9.03 2.47 -23.02
N LEU A 246 7.81 3.01 -22.93
CA LEU A 246 6.64 2.21 -22.59
C LEU A 246 6.37 1.20 -23.71
N LYS A 247 5.93 0.00 -23.33
CA LYS A 247 5.66 -1.12 -24.23
C LYS A 247 4.32 -1.71 -23.83
N ARG A 248 3.69 -2.46 -24.74
CA ARG A 248 2.38 -3.08 -24.50
C ARG A 248 2.33 -3.88 -23.19
N GLU A 249 3.41 -4.55 -22.82
CA GLU A 249 3.50 -5.32 -21.57
C GLU A 249 3.48 -4.47 -20.29
N HIS A 250 3.72 -3.16 -20.37
CA HIS A 250 3.63 -2.24 -19.24
C HIS A 250 2.21 -1.70 -19.05
N ILE A 251 1.34 -1.82 -20.06
CA ILE A 251 -0.03 -1.28 -20.06
C ILE A 251 -1.01 -2.41 -19.74
N SER A 252 -1.79 -2.24 -18.68
CA SER A 252 -2.73 -3.27 -18.21
C SER A 252 -4.08 -3.22 -18.92
N ALA A 253 -4.53 -2.04 -19.31
CA ALA A 253 -5.76 -1.81 -20.05
C ALA A 253 -5.70 -0.47 -20.78
N HIS A 254 -6.46 -0.31 -21.85
CA HIS A 254 -6.56 0.96 -22.56
C HIS A 254 -7.96 1.25 -23.08
N ARG A 255 -8.27 2.55 -23.19
CA ARG A 255 -9.42 3.10 -23.89
C ARG A 255 -8.91 4.19 -24.81
N ILE A 256 -8.70 3.81 -26.07
CA ILE A 256 -8.25 4.71 -27.13
C ILE A 256 -9.41 4.82 -28.12
N ASN A 257 -10.28 5.79 -27.88
CA ASN A 257 -11.53 5.96 -28.63
C ASN A 257 -12.06 7.39 -28.43
N TRP A 258 -13.18 7.72 -29.09
CA TRP A 258 -13.78 9.06 -29.03
C TRP A 258 -14.84 9.23 -27.93
N GLN A 259 -14.98 8.28 -27.00
CA GLN A 259 -15.87 8.42 -25.85
C GLN A 259 -15.30 9.42 -24.82
N SER A 260 -16.13 9.90 -23.90
CA SER A 260 -15.68 10.82 -22.86
C SER A 260 -14.72 10.14 -21.89
N LYS A 261 -13.68 10.86 -21.44
CA LYS A 261 -12.63 10.27 -20.60
C LYS A 261 -13.17 9.82 -19.24
N ASP A 262 -14.19 10.47 -18.70
CA ASP A 262 -14.86 10.04 -17.46
C ASP A 262 -15.59 8.69 -17.63
N GLN A 263 -16.24 8.43 -18.77
CA GLN A 263 -16.84 7.13 -19.04
C GLN A 263 -15.76 6.05 -19.19
N ASN A 264 -14.74 6.32 -20.00
CA ASN A 264 -13.62 5.40 -20.20
C ASN A 264 -12.91 5.05 -18.88
N ILE A 265 -12.73 6.01 -17.97
CA ILE A 265 -12.13 5.76 -16.65
C ILE A 265 -13.02 4.85 -15.78
N ARG A 266 -14.36 4.98 -15.84
CA ARG A 266 -15.27 4.06 -15.13
C ARG A 266 -15.13 2.64 -15.66
N GLU A 267 -15.13 2.48 -16.98
CA GLU A 267 -14.97 1.16 -17.61
C GLU A 267 -13.61 0.54 -17.29
N LEU A 268 -12.53 1.34 -17.30
CA LEU A 268 -11.20 0.87 -16.87
C LEU A 268 -11.20 0.43 -15.40
N ALA A 269 -11.92 1.13 -14.52
CA ALA A 269 -12.00 0.78 -13.10
C ALA A 269 -12.74 -0.55 -12.88
N GLU A 270 -13.80 -0.78 -13.65
CA GLU A 270 -14.56 -2.03 -13.65
C GLU A 270 -13.72 -3.20 -14.19
N GLU A 271 -13.07 -3.02 -15.35
CA GLU A 271 -12.20 -4.03 -15.98
C GLU A 271 -11.03 -4.42 -15.07
N LEU A 272 -10.38 -3.42 -14.45
CA LEU A 272 -9.26 -3.63 -13.54
C LEU A 272 -9.71 -4.07 -12.14
N ASN A 273 -11.01 -4.05 -11.86
CA ASN A 273 -11.63 -4.37 -10.57
C ASN A 273 -10.99 -3.60 -9.39
N ILE A 274 -10.88 -2.28 -9.55
CA ILE A 274 -10.39 -1.36 -8.51
C ILE A 274 -11.34 -0.18 -8.34
N GLY A 275 -11.38 0.38 -7.13
CA GLY A 275 -12.16 1.59 -6.87
C GLY A 275 -11.59 2.82 -7.58
N LEU A 276 -12.46 3.73 -8.02
CA LEU A 276 -12.08 5.02 -8.60
C LEU A 276 -11.21 5.86 -7.65
N ASP A 277 -11.42 5.72 -6.34
CA ASP A 277 -10.60 6.31 -5.28
C ASP A 277 -9.16 5.78 -5.24
N SER A 278 -8.85 4.73 -6.01
CA SER A 278 -7.50 4.19 -6.17
C SER A 278 -6.84 4.61 -7.49
N MET A 279 -7.47 5.48 -8.29
CA MET A 279 -6.94 5.94 -9.57
C MET A 279 -6.39 7.36 -9.50
N VAL A 280 -5.36 7.61 -10.32
CA VAL A 280 -4.84 8.94 -10.65
C VAL A 280 -4.93 9.12 -12.16
N PHE A 281 -5.50 10.22 -12.62
CA PHE A 281 -5.65 10.53 -14.04
C PHE A 281 -4.76 11.71 -14.44
N VAL A 282 -3.92 11.50 -15.45
CA VAL A 282 -2.95 12.47 -15.95
C VAL A 282 -3.21 12.77 -17.42
N ASP A 283 -3.35 14.06 -17.72
CA ASP A 283 -3.78 14.58 -19.01
C ASP A 283 -3.25 16.02 -19.15
N ASP A 284 -2.73 16.40 -20.31
CA ASP A 284 -2.24 17.77 -20.56
C ASP A 284 -3.39 18.78 -20.69
N ASN A 285 -4.56 18.33 -21.17
CA ASN A 285 -5.70 19.17 -21.48
C ASN A 285 -6.46 19.58 -20.20
N PRO A 286 -6.48 20.89 -19.85
CA PRO A 286 -7.14 21.36 -18.65
C PRO A 286 -8.67 21.13 -18.65
N THR A 287 -9.31 21.10 -19.82
CA THR A 287 -10.74 20.87 -19.95
C THR A 287 -11.10 19.42 -19.62
N GLU A 288 -10.32 18.45 -20.11
CA GLU A 288 -10.51 17.03 -19.77
C GLU A 288 -10.23 16.78 -18.28
N ARG A 289 -9.18 17.40 -17.73
CA ARG A 289 -8.90 17.34 -16.28
C ARG A 289 -10.07 17.86 -15.45
N GLU A 290 -10.64 19.01 -15.81
CA GLU A 290 -11.75 19.60 -15.06
C GLU A 290 -13.03 18.76 -15.17
N LEU A 291 -13.33 18.22 -16.35
CA LEU A 291 -14.45 17.30 -16.54
C LEU A 291 -14.35 16.09 -15.61
N VAL A 292 -13.17 15.46 -15.53
CA VAL A 292 -12.95 14.30 -14.65
C VAL A 292 -13.04 14.71 -13.18
N LYS A 293 -12.48 15.88 -12.78
CA LYS A 293 -12.61 16.40 -11.40
C LYS A 293 -14.08 16.57 -10.98
N GLN A 294 -14.93 17.07 -11.88
CA GLN A 294 -16.35 17.30 -11.59
C GLN A 294 -17.19 16.01 -11.59
N THR A 295 -16.96 15.13 -12.55
CA THR A 295 -17.79 13.92 -12.76
C THR A 295 -17.33 12.72 -11.92
N LEU A 296 -16.05 12.69 -11.54
CA LEU A 296 -15.38 11.61 -10.80
C LEU A 296 -14.53 12.18 -9.66
N PRO A 297 -15.11 12.84 -8.65
CA PRO A 297 -14.36 13.50 -7.57
C PRO A 297 -13.47 12.57 -6.73
N MET A 298 -13.67 11.25 -6.85
CA MET A 298 -12.85 10.24 -6.16
C MET A 298 -11.50 9.99 -6.87
N VAL A 299 -11.42 10.28 -8.17
CA VAL A 299 -10.19 10.13 -8.97
C VAL A 299 -9.28 11.31 -8.68
N ALA A 300 -8.01 11.04 -8.37
CA ALA A 300 -7.04 12.11 -8.20
C ALA A 300 -6.62 12.65 -9.58
N VAL A 301 -6.69 13.97 -9.79
CA VAL A 301 -6.35 14.61 -11.06
C VAL A 301 -5.32 15.70 -10.80
N PRO A 302 -4.01 15.38 -10.77
CA PRO A 302 -2.95 16.37 -10.56
C PRO A 302 -2.85 17.33 -11.75
N ASP A 303 -2.37 18.54 -11.49
CA ASP A 303 -2.18 19.54 -12.54
C ASP A 303 -0.92 19.20 -13.35
N PHE A 304 -1.11 18.82 -14.61
CA PHE A 304 -0.02 18.46 -15.51
C PHE A 304 0.79 19.71 -15.89
N PRO A 305 2.12 19.63 -15.94
CA PRO A 305 2.97 20.77 -16.25
C PRO A 305 2.73 21.28 -17.67
N ALA A 306 2.82 22.61 -17.84
CA ALA A 306 2.69 23.23 -19.14
C ALA A 306 3.94 23.03 -20.03
N LYS A 307 5.09 22.74 -19.41
CA LYS A 307 6.37 22.65 -20.13
C LYS A 307 7.02 21.28 -19.92
N PRO A 308 7.52 20.62 -21.00
CA PRO A 308 8.10 19.28 -20.90
C PRO A 308 9.27 19.14 -19.91
N TYR A 309 10.08 20.18 -19.70
CA TYR A 309 11.20 20.10 -18.76
C TYR A 309 10.74 20.00 -17.28
N GLU A 310 9.48 20.32 -16.97
CA GLU A 310 8.90 20.22 -15.62
C GLU A 310 8.37 18.80 -15.33
N LEU A 311 8.35 17.90 -16.33
CA LEU A 311 7.88 16.52 -16.17
C LEU A 311 8.66 15.74 -15.10
N VAL A 312 9.92 16.09 -14.85
CA VAL A 312 10.74 15.45 -13.80
C VAL A 312 10.21 15.82 -12.42
N ASP A 313 9.98 17.10 -12.16
CA ASP A 313 9.43 17.58 -10.89
C ASP A 313 8.00 17.07 -10.69
N PHE A 314 7.22 17.00 -11.78
CA PHE A 314 5.89 16.41 -11.79
C PHE A 314 5.92 14.91 -11.46
N PHE A 315 6.86 14.14 -12.01
CA PHE A 315 7.00 12.72 -11.64
C PHE A 315 7.34 12.54 -10.17
N GLN A 316 8.25 13.37 -9.64
CA GLN A 316 8.60 13.33 -8.22
C GLN A 316 7.40 13.64 -7.32
N SER A 317 6.59 14.66 -7.66
CA SER A 317 5.38 14.98 -6.91
C SER A 317 4.34 13.87 -7.03
N LEU A 318 4.12 13.34 -8.23
CA LEU A 318 3.18 12.24 -8.48
C LEU A 318 3.52 10.99 -7.66
N VAL A 319 4.79 10.58 -7.64
CA VAL A 319 5.24 9.43 -6.85
C VAL A 319 5.04 9.69 -5.37
N ARG A 320 5.53 10.84 -4.88
CA ARG A 320 5.44 11.23 -3.47
C ARG A 320 3.99 11.29 -2.97
N ASP A 321 3.11 11.90 -3.75
CA ASP A 321 1.76 12.24 -3.28
C ASP A 321 0.76 11.09 -3.50
N TYR A 322 1.04 10.12 -4.37
CA TYR A 322 0.06 9.07 -4.71
C TYR A 322 0.57 7.62 -4.70
N PHE A 323 1.85 7.35 -4.99
CA PHE A 323 2.31 5.99 -5.32
C PHE A 323 3.43 5.44 -4.44
N ARG A 324 4.03 6.28 -3.59
CA ARG A 324 5.14 5.91 -2.72
C ARG A 324 4.74 4.77 -1.77
N ILE A 325 5.66 3.84 -1.57
CA ILE A 325 5.50 2.71 -0.67
C ILE A 325 6.66 2.65 0.30
N TYR A 326 6.38 2.21 1.52
CA TYR A 326 7.41 1.97 2.51
C TYR A 326 8.35 0.83 2.14
N LYS A 327 7.80 -0.28 1.63
CA LYS A 327 8.56 -1.47 1.21
C LYS A 327 7.88 -2.13 0.04
N LEU A 328 8.67 -2.49 -0.99
CA LEU A 328 8.19 -3.31 -2.08
C LEU A 328 7.90 -4.73 -1.58
N THR A 329 6.71 -5.23 -1.86
CA THR A 329 6.34 -6.62 -1.56
C THR A 329 6.54 -7.48 -2.80
N HIS A 330 6.82 -8.78 -2.62
CA HIS A 330 6.93 -9.74 -3.74
C HIS A 330 5.69 -9.70 -4.65
N ASP A 331 4.53 -9.57 -4.02
CA ASP A 331 3.23 -9.40 -4.65
C ASP A 331 3.09 -8.15 -5.54
N ASP A 332 3.81 -7.07 -5.24
CA ASP A 332 3.83 -5.86 -6.06
C ASP A 332 4.77 -6.04 -7.26
N ALA A 333 5.88 -6.76 -7.12
CA ALA A 333 6.80 -7.07 -8.20
C ALA A 333 6.19 -8.06 -9.22
N ASP A 334 5.36 -9.00 -8.76
CA ASP A 334 4.73 -10.01 -9.62
C ASP A 334 3.51 -9.52 -10.43
N LYS A 335 3.05 -8.27 -10.23
CA LYS A 335 1.84 -7.78 -10.91
C LYS A 335 1.97 -7.78 -12.43
N VAL A 336 3.16 -7.51 -12.97
CA VAL A 336 3.40 -7.54 -14.42
C VAL A 336 3.15 -8.94 -14.98
N ASN A 337 3.61 -9.98 -14.28
CA ASN A 337 3.34 -11.38 -14.66
C ASN A 337 1.86 -11.73 -14.52
N GLN A 338 1.20 -11.19 -13.48
CA GLN A 338 -0.24 -11.36 -13.30
C GLN A 338 -1.07 -10.77 -14.44
N TYR A 339 -0.68 -9.62 -15.00
CA TYR A 339 -1.36 -9.03 -16.16
C TYR A 339 -1.16 -9.84 -17.42
N LYS A 340 0.06 -10.34 -17.68
CA LYS A 340 0.30 -11.28 -18.80
C LYS A 340 -0.59 -12.52 -18.68
N ALA A 341 -0.70 -13.07 -17.48
CA ALA A 341 -1.60 -14.19 -17.22
C ALA A 341 -3.09 -13.83 -17.42
N ASN A 342 -3.53 -12.62 -17.01
CA ASN A 342 -4.90 -12.16 -17.23
C ASN A 342 -5.22 -11.98 -18.73
N ALA A 343 -4.33 -11.39 -19.52
CA ALA A 343 -4.54 -11.26 -20.96
C ALA A 343 -4.66 -12.64 -21.65
N GLN A 344 -3.88 -13.62 -21.20
CA GLN A 344 -4.01 -15.01 -21.66
C GLN A 344 -5.35 -15.64 -21.23
N ARG A 345 -5.82 -15.37 -20.01
CA ARG A 345 -7.14 -15.81 -19.52
C ARG A 345 -8.28 -15.21 -20.34
N ASP A 346 -8.22 -13.93 -20.68
CA ASP A 346 -9.27 -13.27 -21.47
C ASP A 346 -9.30 -13.80 -22.91
N ALA A 347 -8.13 -14.02 -23.51
CA ALA A 347 -8.03 -14.66 -24.82
C ALA A 347 -8.59 -16.09 -24.80
N GLU A 348 -8.33 -16.84 -23.73
CA GLU A 348 -8.83 -18.20 -23.55
C GLU A 348 -10.34 -18.23 -23.27
N GLN A 349 -10.87 -17.31 -22.44
CA GLN A 349 -12.30 -17.21 -22.15
C GLN A 349 -13.10 -17.00 -23.43
N LYS A 350 -12.61 -16.19 -24.38
CA LYS A 350 -13.26 -15.96 -25.68
C LYS A 350 -13.41 -17.24 -26.52
N ARG A 351 -12.70 -18.32 -26.21
CA ARG A 351 -12.78 -19.62 -26.92
C ARG A 351 -13.89 -20.52 -26.40
N PHE A 352 -14.51 -20.20 -25.27
CA PHE A 352 -15.54 -21.02 -24.64
C PHE A 352 -16.91 -20.33 -24.64
N ALA A 353 -17.94 -21.04 -25.09
CA ALA A 353 -19.32 -20.55 -25.05
C ALA A 353 -19.98 -20.69 -23.67
N GLN A 354 -19.48 -21.58 -22.82
CA GLN A 354 -20.01 -21.85 -21.47
C GLN A 354 -18.95 -21.60 -20.40
N TYR A 355 -19.31 -20.83 -19.38
CA TYR A 355 -18.38 -20.41 -18.33
C TYR A 355 -17.83 -21.57 -17.49
N ASP A 356 -18.65 -22.57 -17.17
CA ASP A 356 -18.20 -23.76 -16.40
C ASP A 356 -17.15 -24.59 -17.17
N HIS A 357 -17.18 -24.59 -18.52
CA HIS A 357 -16.13 -25.24 -19.33
C HIS A 357 -14.82 -24.46 -19.31
N TYR A 358 -14.90 -23.13 -19.32
CA TYR A 358 -13.74 -22.27 -19.15
C TYR A 358 -13.10 -22.50 -17.78
N LEU A 359 -13.87 -22.53 -16.68
CA LEU A 359 -13.33 -22.79 -15.34
C LEU A 359 -12.62 -24.15 -15.23
N ARG A 360 -13.13 -25.21 -15.88
CA ARG A 360 -12.43 -26.51 -15.98
C ARG A 360 -11.09 -26.38 -16.69
N SER A 361 -11.03 -25.60 -17.77
CA SER A 361 -9.81 -25.46 -18.58
C SER A 361 -8.66 -24.76 -17.85
N LEU A 362 -8.97 -24.02 -16.78
CA LEU A 362 -7.97 -23.29 -16.00
C LEU A 362 -7.14 -24.19 -15.08
N ASP A 363 -7.60 -25.41 -14.78
CA ASP A 363 -6.96 -26.30 -13.79
C ASP A 363 -6.69 -25.58 -12.46
N ILE A 364 -7.76 -25.05 -11.85
CA ILE A 364 -7.66 -24.23 -10.63
C ILE A 364 -7.26 -25.10 -9.44
N GLU A 365 -6.13 -24.76 -8.83
CA GLU A 365 -5.65 -25.34 -7.59
C GLU A 365 -5.85 -24.34 -6.43
N ILE A 366 -6.41 -24.83 -5.34
CA ILE A 366 -6.68 -24.08 -4.11
C ILE A 366 -5.92 -24.75 -2.98
N ARG A 367 -5.02 -24.00 -2.35
CA ARG A 367 -4.29 -24.46 -1.17
C ARG A 367 -4.74 -23.67 0.04
N VAL A 368 -5.11 -24.39 1.11
CA VAL A 368 -5.54 -23.81 2.38
C VAL A 368 -4.51 -24.14 3.44
N GLU A 369 -4.01 -23.13 4.14
CA GLU A 369 -2.99 -23.28 5.17
C GLU A 369 -3.28 -22.40 6.38
N GLU A 370 -2.79 -22.84 7.55
CA GLU A 370 -2.89 -22.05 8.77
C GLU A 370 -1.89 -20.88 8.75
N ALA A 371 -2.22 -19.81 9.46
CA ALA A 371 -1.34 -18.66 9.60
C ALA A 371 -0.03 -19.06 10.28
N ASN A 372 1.08 -18.58 9.72
CA ASN A 372 2.44 -18.83 10.15
C ASN A 372 3.31 -17.58 9.92
N ASP A 373 4.55 -17.62 10.38
CA ASP A 373 5.48 -16.47 10.33
C ASP A 373 5.68 -15.87 8.94
N PHE A 374 5.52 -16.69 7.89
CA PHE A 374 5.71 -16.25 6.51
C PHE A 374 4.49 -15.55 5.93
N ASN A 375 3.28 -15.87 6.41
CA ASN A 375 2.03 -15.37 5.81
C ASN A 375 1.34 -14.28 6.65
N PHE A 376 1.72 -14.04 7.91
CA PHE A 376 1.11 -12.99 8.75
C PHE A 376 1.12 -11.60 8.13
N ALA A 377 2.26 -11.19 7.56
CA ALA A 377 2.38 -9.91 6.88
C ALA A 377 1.37 -9.77 5.73
N ARG A 378 1.15 -10.86 5.00
CA ARG A 378 0.21 -10.90 3.89
C ARG A 378 -1.24 -10.92 4.35
N ILE A 379 -1.57 -11.69 5.39
CA ILE A 379 -2.91 -11.72 5.98
C ILE A 379 -3.28 -10.33 6.50
N ALA A 380 -2.39 -9.68 7.26
CA ALA A 380 -2.57 -8.32 7.73
C ALA A 380 -2.83 -7.37 6.55
N GLN A 381 -1.98 -7.42 5.52
CA GLN A 381 -2.14 -6.62 4.31
C GLN A 381 -3.51 -6.83 3.62
N LEU A 382 -4.01 -8.07 3.53
CA LEU A 382 -5.32 -8.36 2.96
C LEU A 382 -6.45 -7.78 3.81
N THR A 383 -6.35 -7.87 5.14
CA THR A 383 -7.33 -7.24 6.06
C THR A 383 -7.36 -5.74 5.88
N GLN A 384 -6.24 -5.08 5.55
CA GLN A 384 -6.18 -3.64 5.31
C GLN A 384 -6.72 -3.23 3.93
N LYS A 385 -6.42 -4.01 2.88
CA LYS A 385 -6.69 -3.62 1.49
C LYS A 385 -8.04 -4.07 0.95
N THR A 386 -8.66 -5.08 1.55
CA THR A 386 -9.87 -5.71 1.01
C THR A 386 -11.12 -5.04 1.57
N ASN A 387 -11.88 -4.39 0.68
CA ASN A 387 -13.10 -3.64 1.01
C ASN A 387 -14.37 -4.22 0.38
N GLN A 388 -14.22 -4.78 -0.81
CA GLN A 388 -15.34 -5.18 -1.66
C GLN A 388 -15.89 -6.55 -1.25
N PHE A 389 -15.03 -7.55 -1.07
CA PHE A 389 -15.40 -8.85 -0.53
C PHE A 389 -14.79 -9.01 0.86
N ASN A 390 -15.37 -8.31 1.82
CA ASN A 390 -15.00 -8.37 3.23
C ASN A 390 -16.27 -8.21 4.06
N LEU A 391 -16.64 -9.26 4.79
CA LEU A 391 -17.94 -9.35 5.45
C LEU A 391 -18.03 -8.45 6.69
N THR A 392 -16.92 -8.21 7.38
CA THR A 392 -16.90 -7.43 8.63
C THR A 392 -16.03 -6.17 8.54
N THR A 393 -15.10 -6.11 7.58
CA THR A 393 -14.16 -4.99 7.36
C THR A 393 -13.20 -4.71 8.52
N HIS A 394 -13.02 -5.68 9.42
CA HIS A 394 -12.01 -5.60 10.47
C HIS A 394 -10.59 -5.46 9.89
N ARG A 395 -9.77 -4.66 10.58
CA ARG A 395 -8.42 -4.28 10.16
C ARG A 395 -7.44 -4.74 11.21
N TYR A 396 -6.55 -5.66 10.84
CA TYR A 396 -5.60 -6.23 11.76
C TYR A 396 -4.17 -5.91 11.36
N THR A 397 -3.33 -5.69 12.37
CA THR A 397 -1.87 -5.63 12.23
C THR A 397 -1.30 -7.04 12.39
N GLU A 398 -0.05 -7.25 11.95
CA GLU A 398 0.65 -8.51 12.18
C GLU A 398 0.69 -8.89 13.67
N ALA A 399 1.01 -7.93 14.54
CA ALA A 399 1.04 -8.12 15.98
C ALA A 399 -0.32 -8.59 16.52
N ARG A 400 -1.41 -7.95 16.09
CA ARG A 400 -2.75 -8.33 16.54
C ARG A 400 -3.16 -9.72 16.09
N LEU A 401 -2.84 -10.12 14.86
CA LEU A 401 -3.12 -11.46 14.36
C LEU A 401 -2.36 -12.53 15.17
N ARG A 402 -1.11 -12.26 15.54
CA ARG A 402 -0.30 -13.15 16.38
C ARG A 402 -0.87 -13.29 17.77
N GLU A 403 -1.28 -12.19 18.39
CA GLU A 403 -1.99 -12.22 19.68
C GLU A 403 -3.28 -13.05 19.61
N MET A 404 -4.07 -12.86 18.55
CA MET A 404 -5.30 -13.63 18.35
C MET A 404 -5.02 -15.12 18.22
N GLN A 405 -4.01 -15.52 17.43
CA GLN A 405 -3.62 -16.93 17.31
C GLN A 405 -3.13 -17.49 18.65
N ALA A 406 -2.31 -16.75 19.40
CA ALA A 406 -1.85 -17.15 20.72
C ALA A 406 -2.99 -17.29 21.75
N ALA A 407 -4.05 -16.50 21.60
CA ALA A 407 -5.28 -16.60 22.40
C ALA A 407 -6.23 -17.74 21.96
N GLY A 408 -5.85 -18.52 20.94
CA GLY A 408 -6.60 -19.69 20.47
C GLY A 408 -7.46 -19.46 19.22
N SER A 409 -7.38 -18.28 18.59
CA SER A 409 -8.07 -18.03 17.32
C SER A 409 -7.44 -18.85 16.20
N GLN A 410 -8.26 -19.44 15.34
CA GLN A 410 -7.80 -20.19 14.17
C GLN A 410 -7.82 -19.28 12.94
N ILE A 411 -6.63 -18.99 12.41
CA ILE A 411 -6.45 -18.09 11.28
C ILE A 411 -6.01 -18.91 10.07
N TRP A 412 -6.82 -18.90 9.03
CA TRP A 412 -6.56 -19.62 7.78
C TRP A 412 -6.39 -18.66 6.63
N CYS A 413 -5.49 -18.99 5.72
CA CYS A 413 -5.38 -18.31 4.44
C CYS A 413 -5.44 -19.28 3.28
N MET A 414 -5.89 -18.76 2.14
CA MET A 414 -6.03 -19.50 0.90
C MET A 414 -5.12 -18.89 -0.15
N SER A 415 -4.32 -19.72 -0.80
CA SER A 415 -3.64 -19.39 -2.05
C SER A 415 -4.31 -20.11 -3.22
N VAL A 416 -4.36 -19.45 -4.36
CA VAL A 416 -5.00 -19.96 -5.58
C VAL A 416 -3.99 -19.89 -6.72
N SER A 417 -3.96 -20.90 -7.57
CA SER A 417 -3.23 -20.90 -8.83
C SER A 417 -4.06 -21.52 -9.95
N ASP A 418 -3.74 -21.16 -11.19
CA ASP A 418 -4.23 -21.84 -12.39
C ASP A 418 -3.05 -22.12 -13.32
N ARG A 419 -3.32 -22.76 -14.47
CA ARG A 419 -2.27 -23.10 -15.46
C ARG A 419 -1.50 -21.91 -16.02
N PHE A 420 -2.02 -20.68 -15.88
CA PHE A 420 -1.37 -19.46 -16.37
C PHE A 420 -0.57 -18.74 -15.29
N GLY A 421 -0.84 -19.02 -14.01
CA GLY A 421 -0.03 -18.52 -12.91
C GLY A 421 -0.74 -18.52 -11.55
N SER A 422 0.03 -18.15 -10.52
CA SER A 422 -0.48 -17.99 -9.16
C SER A 422 -1.20 -16.66 -8.97
N TYR A 423 -2.30 -16.67 -8.21
CA TYR A 423 -2.97 -15.49 -7.68
C TYR A 423 -2.40 -15.06 -6.32
N GLY A 424 -1.52 -15.88 -5.73
CA GLY A 424 -0.97 -15.72 -4.39
C GLY A 424 -2.03 -15.91 -3.31
N ILE A 425 -1.70 -15.53 -2.07
CA ILE A 425 -2.66 -15.55 -0.96
C ILE A 425 -3.76 -14.53 -1.25
N SER A 426 -4.98 -15.07 -1.39
CA SER A 426 -6.14 -14.38 -1.94
C SER A 426 -7.40 -14.56 -1.11
N GLY A 427 -7.37 -15.32 -0.02
CA GLY A 427 -8.50 -15.43 0.92
C GLY A 427 -8.03 -15.59 2.35
N VAL A 428 -8.83 -15.11 3.30
CA VAL A 428 -8.58 -15.23 4.74
C VAL A 428 -9.90 -15.56 5.44
N MET A 429 -9.84 -16.52 6.36
CA MET A 429 -10.90 -16.80 7.33
C MET A 429 -10.32 -16.84 8.74
N ILE A 430 -10.86 -16.01 9.64
CA ILE A 430 -10.51 -15.98 11.06
C ILE A 430 -11.68 -16.53 11.85
N VAL A 431 -11.41 -17.54 12.68
CA VAL A 431 -12.42 -18.24 13.48
C VAL A 431 -12.01 -18.22 14.95
N ASN A 432 -12.89 -17.67 15.80
CA ASN A 432 -12.70 -17.58 17.23
C ASN A 432 -13.53 -18.68 17.92
N PRO A 433 -12.91 -19.66 18.60
CA PRO A 433 -13.66 -20.63 19.38
C PRO A 433 -14.46 -19.95 20.49
N ILE A 434 -15.76 -20.26 20.62
CA ILE A 434 -16.59 -19.83 21.75
C ILE A 434 -16.56 -20.93 22.82
N ASP A 435 -16.80 -22.17 22.40
CA ASP A 435 -16.69 -23.37 23.22
C ASP A 435 -16.23 -24.58 22.37
N SER A 436 -16.36 -25.79 22.90
CA SER A 436 -15.92 -27.02 22.20
C SER A 436 -16.75 -27.37 20.95
N ALA A 437 -17.98 -26.88 20.84
CA ALA A 437 -18.91 -27.20 19.75
C ALA A 437 -19.28 -25.97 18.91
N VAL A 438 -19.05 -24.75 19.40
CA VAL A 438 -19.44 -23.50 18.73
C VAL A 438 -18.23 -22.60 18.54
N ALA A 439 -18.14 -21.99 17.36
CA ALA A 439 -17.16 -20.94 17.06
C ALA A 439 -17.78 -19.79 16.27
N GLU A 440 -17.11 -18.64 16.28
CA GLU A 440 -17.49 -17.46 15.53
C GLU A 440 -16.54 -17.23 14.35
N VAL A 441 -17.08 -16.93 13.18
CA VAL A 441 -16.30 -16.37 12.06
C VAL A 441 -16.20 -14.87 12.26
N ASP A 442 -15.04 -14.44 12.74
CA ASP A 442 -14.68 -13.03 12.95
C ASP A 442 -14.50 -12.28 11.63
N THR A 443 -13.76 -12.89 10.71
CA THR A 443 -13.41 -12.26 9.44
C THR A 443 -13.46 -13.28 8.32
N LEU A 444 -14.18 -12.93 7.25
CA LEU A 444 -14.08 -13.58 5.96
C LEU A 444 -13.82 -12.50 4.91
N LEU A 445 -12.72 -12.65 4.17
CA LEU A 445 -12.39 -11.77 3.07
C LEU A 445 -11.71 -12.52 1.93
N LEU A 446 -11.92 -12.03 0.71
CA LEU A 446 -11.28 -12.53 -0.49
C LEU A 446 -10.81 -11.36 -1.35
N SER A 447 -9.63 -11.51 -1.91
CA SER A 447 -9.08 -10.57 -2.87
C SER A 447 -9.89 -10.58 -4.16
N CYS A 448 -10.07 -9.41 -4.77
CA CYS A 448 -10.81 -9.24 -6.02
C CYS A 448 -10.30 -10.10 -7.19
N ARG A 449 -9.04 -10.54 -7.12
CA ARG A 449 -8.37 -11.38 -8.13
C ARG A 449 -8.99 -12.76 -8.35
N VAL A 450 -9.70 -13.30 -7.34
CA VAL A 450 -10.29 -14.66 -7.39
C VAL A 450 -11.82 -14.65 -7.43
N LEU A 451 -12.44 -13.47 -7.36
CA LEU A 451 -13.90 -13.33 -7.35
C LEU A 451 -14.52 -13.59 -8.73
N GLY A 452 -15.80 -13.99 -8.73
CA GLY A 452 -16.57 -14.25 -9.96
C GLY A 452 -16.32 -15.63 -10.58
N LYS A 453 -15.36 -16.39 -10.05
CA LYS A 453 -15.04 -17.75 -10.47
C LYS A 453 -15.68 -18.82 -9.59
N GLY A 454 -16.52 -18.44 -8.62
CA GLY A 454 -17.13 -19.35 -7.62
C GLY A 454 -16.16 -19.88 -6.56
N ILE A 455 -14.93 -19.35 -6.52
CA ILE A 455 -13.88 -19.74 -5.56
C ILE A 455 -14.29 -19.36 -4.14
N GLU A 456 -14.98 -18.23 -3.97
CA GLU A 456 -15.52 -17.76 -2.69
C GLU A 456 -16.41 -18.81 -2.01
N HIS A 457 -17.30 -19.45 -2.78
CA HIS A 457 -18.17 -20.50 -2.29
C HIS A 457 -17.39 -21.78 -2.02
N ALA A 458 -16.50 -22.18 -2.95
CA ALA A 458 -15.68 -23.38 -2.79
C ALA A 458 -14.80 -23.32 -1.53
N PHE A 459 -14.12 -22.18 -1.31
CA PHE A 459 -13.27 -21.95 -0.15
C PHE A 459 -14.05 -22.06 1.16
N VAL A 460 -15.18 -21.36 1.25
CA VAL A 460 -15.99 -21.36 2.47
C VAL A 460 -16.57 -22.74 2.75
N CYS A 461 -17.13 -23.42 1.76
CA CYS A 461 -17.61 -24.79 1.95
C CYS A 461 -16.50 -25.74 2.40
N HIS A 462 -15.29 -25.63 1.84
CA HIS A 462 -14.14 -26.42 2.28
C HIS A 462 -13.76 -26.13 3.74
N MET A 463 -13.73 -24.85 4.13
CA MET A 463 -13.47 -24.44 5.51
C MET A 463 -14.54 -24.97 6.48
N LEU A 464 -15.82 -24.89 6.11
CA LEU A 464 -16.92 -25.42 6.92
C LEU A 464 -16.79 -26.93 7.12
N GLN A 465 -16.46 -27.68 6.06
CA GLN A 465 -16.18 -29.13 6.15
C GLN A 465 -14.96 -29.43 7.05
N MET A 466 -13.89 -28.63 6.97
CA MET A 466 -12.71 -28.77 7.83
C MET A 466 -13.05 -28.50 9.30
N LEU A 467 -13.81 -27.45 9.58
CA LEU A 467 -14.23 -27.08 10.94
C LEU A 467 -15.17 -28.13 11.54
N ALA A 468 -16.08 -28.70 10.72
CA ALA A 468 -16.91 -29.84 11.12
C ALA A 468 -16.06 -31.05 11.54
N LYS A 469 -15.04 -31.39 10.75
CA LYS A 469 -14.09 -32.48 11.09
C LYS A 469 -13.26 -32.20 12.34
N LYS A 470 -13.06 -30.93 12.71
CA LYS A 470 -12.42 -30.53 13.97
C LYS A 470 -13.36 -30.63 15.19
N GLY A 471 -14.64 -30.93 14.99
CA GLY A 471 -15.61 -31.17 16.06
C GLY A 471 -16.61 -30.04 16.31
N TYR A 472 -16.53 -28.93 15.56
CA TYR A 472 -17.54 -27.88 15.66
C TYR A 472 -18.87 -28.36 15.06
N GLN A 473 -19.96 -28.04 15.74
CA GLN A 473 -21.33 -28.37 15.32
C GLN A 473 -22.04 -27.17 14.68
N SER A 474 -21.70 -25.95 15.09
CA SER A 474 -22.27 -24.75 14.47
C SER A 474 -21.31 -23.56 14.55
N LEU A 475 -21.46 -22.64 13.59
CA LEU A 475 -20.75 -21.37 13.57
C LEU A 475 -21.72 -20.19 13.66
N THR A 476 -21.29 -19.13 14.32
CA THR A 476 -21.88 -17.80 14.18
C THR A 476 -21.05 -16.98 13.21
N ALA A 477 -21.67 -16.17 12.35
CA ALA A 477 -20.95 -15.31 11.42
C ALA A 477 -21.67 -13.97 11.26
N SER A 478 -20.93 -12.89 11.03
CA SER A 478 -21.50 -11.55 10.93
C SER A 478 -21.25 -10.90 9.57
N TYR A 479 -22.19 -10.06 9.16
CA TYR A 479 -22.05 -9.09 8.07
C TYR A 479 -22.24 -7.68 8.64
N LEU A 480 -21.23 -6.83 8.46
CA LEU A 480 -21.25 -5.42 8.85
C LEU A 480 -21.30 -4.56 7.58
N PRO A 481 -22.45 -3.94 7.27
CA PRO A 481 -22.63 -3.20 6.03
C PRO A 481 -21.77 -1.94 5.98
N THR A 482 -21.16 -1.72 4.81
CA THR A 482 -20.43 -0.51 4.44
C THR A 482 -20.82 -0.11 3.02
N ALA A 483 -20.48 1.12 2.61
CA ALA A 483 -20.70 1.56 1.23
C ALA A 483 -19.98 0.70 0.18
N LYS A 484 -18.92 -0.03 0.56
CA LYS A 484 -18.04 -0.77 -0.37
C LYS A 484 -18.29 -2.28 -0.41
N ASN A 485 -18.94 -2.88 0.59
CA ASN A 485 -19.13 -4.34 0.69
C ASN A 485 -20.59 -4.79 0.45
N ALA A 486 -21.40 -3.98 -0.23
CA ALA A 486 -22.80 -4.32 -0.49
C ALA A 486 -22.98 -5.63 -1.26
N GLN A 487 -22.01 -6.00 -2.13
CA GLN A 487 -22.08 -7.20 -2.96
C GLN A 487 -22.05 -8.52 -2.16
N VAL A 488 -21.57 -8.51 -0.92
CA VAL A 488 -21.46 -9.73 -0.08
C VAL A 488 -22.57 -9.84 0.96
N LYS A 489 -23.56 -8.95 0.94
CA LYS A 489 -24.65 -8.89 1.92
C LYS A 489 -25.33 -10.24 2.15
N ASP A 490 -25.61 -10.96 1.06
CA ASP A 490 -26.37 -12.21 1.09
C ASP A 490 -25.46 -13.45 1.05
N PHE A 491 -24.14 -13.26 1.15
CA PHE A 491 -23.17 -14.35 0.97
C PHE A 491 -23.31 -15.46 2.02
N TRP A 492 -23.45 -15.10 3.32
CA TRP A 492 -23.63 -16.11 4.37
C TRP A 492 -24.91 -16.92 4.21
N GLN A 493 -25.98 -16.29 3.72
CA GLN A 493 -27.23 -16.99 3.42
C GLN A 493 -27.07 -17.94 2.23
N ALA A 494 -26.33 -17.52 1.19
CA ALA A 494 -26.06 -18.33 0.01
C ALA A 494 -25.28 -19.62 0.32
N VAL A 495 -24.42 -19.61 1.34
CA VAL A 495 -23.67 -20.80 1.79
C VAL A 495 -24.41 -21.65 2.85
N GLY A 496 -25.70 -21.37 3.10
CA GLY A 496 -26.54 -22.13 4.02
C GLY A 496 -26.60 -21.60 5.46
N GLY A 497 -26.26 -20.33 5.68
CA GLY A 497 -26.45 -19.66 6.96
C GLY A 497 -27.89 -19.17 7.17
N ALA A 498 -28.48 -19.48 8.33
CA ALA A 498 -29.77 -18.94 8.73
C ALA A 498 -29.58 -17.60 9.47
N VAL A 499 -30.39 -16.59 9.17
CA VAL A 499 -30.35 -15.31 9.89
C VAL A 499 -30.74 -15.55 11.35
N ALA A 500 -29.82 -15.25 12.27
CA ALA A 500 -30.04 -15.34 13.70
C ALA A 500 -30.54 -14.00 14.28
N SER A 501 -29.99 -12.88 13.79
CA SER A 501 -30.43 -11.54 14.15
C SER A 501 -30.09 -10.54 13.05
N GLN A 502 -30.87 -9.45 12.97
CA GLN A 502 -30.62 -8.36 12.04
C GLN A 502 -30.90 -7.03 12.73
N THR A 503 -29.92 -6.14 12.69
CA THR A 503 -29.99 -4.75 13.18
C THR A 503 -29.64 -3.79 12.05
N ALA A 504 -29.74 -2.48 12.31
CA ALA A 504 -29.31 -1.47 11.36
C ALA A 504 -27.80 -1.51 11.07
N THR A 505 -26.99 -2.07 11.97
CA THR A 505 -25.52 -2.04 11.92
C THR A 505 -24.88 -3.40 11.69
N ALA A 506 -25.62 -4.51 11.79
CA ALA A 506 -25.10 -5.85 11.60
C ALA A 506 -26.21 -6.86 11.24
N THR A 507 -25.85 -7.89 10.47
CA THR A 507 -26.67 -9.11 10.34
C THR A 507 -25.83 -10.30 10.80
N THR A 508 -26.36 -11.09 11.74
CA THR A 508 -25.69 -12.28 12.27
C THR A 508 -26.39 -13.52 11.76
N TYR A 509 -25.59 -14.51 11.37
CA TYR A 509 -26.01 -15.78 10.81
C TYR A 509 -25.56 -16.92 11.72
N ARG A 510 -26.35 -17.98 11.76
CA ARG A 510 -25.98 -19.27 12.33
C ARG A 510 -25.87 -20.30 11.22
N ILE A 511 -24.74 -21.00 11.18
CA ILE A 511 -24.43 -22.02 10.18
C ILE A 511 -24.37 -23.36 10.93
N ASP A 512 -25.25 -24.30 10.58
CA ASP A 512 -25.16 -25.67 11.05
C ASP A 512 -24.08 -26.40 10.25
N LEU A 513 -23.12 -27.04 10.92
CA LEU A 513 -22.04 -27.75 10.26
C LEU A 513 -22.38 -29.22 9.95
N ASN A 514 -23.54 -29.71 10.40
CA ASN A 514 -24.03 -31.05 10.08
C ASN A 514 -24.69 -31.15 8.70
N GLN A 515 -24.91 -30.00 8.02
CA GLN A 515 -25.46 -29.98 6.67
C GLN A 515 -24.40 -30.31 5.61
N GLU A 516 -24.84 -30.80 4.45
CA GLU A 516 -23.94 -31.07 3.34
C GLU A 516 -23.53 -29.78 2.62
N PHE A 517 -22.22 -29.54 2.55
CA PHE A 517 -21.65 -28.43 1.77
C PHE A 517 -21.12 -28.97 0.44
N GLN A 518 -21.69 -28.53 -0.68
CA GLN A 518 -21.26 -28.97 -2.00
C GLN A 518 -20.20 -28.04 -2.59
N ILE A 519 -19.13 -28.63 -3.11
CA ILE A 519 -18.08 -27.94 -3.86
C ILE A 519 -18.12 -28.47 -5.29
N LYS A 520 -18.21 -27.59 -6.29
CA LYS A 520 -18.15 -28.02 -7.69
C LYS A 520 -16.81 -28.70 -7.98
N ASN A 521 -16.82 -29.73 -8.82
CA ASN A 521 -15.64 -30.55 -9.16
C ASN A 521 -14.59 -29.84 -10.06
N HIS A 522 -14.65 -28.52 -10.18
CA HIS A 522 -13.72 -27.73 -11.01
C HIS A 522 -12.46 -27.30 -10.25
N TYR A 523 -12.49 -27.39 -8.92
CA TYR A 523 -11.40 -26.94 -8.06
C TYR A 523 -10.67 -28.13 -7.45
N ARG A 524 -9.35 -28.09 -7.49
CA ARG A 524 -8.50 -29.06 -6.82
C ARG A 524 -7.99 -28.47 -5.51
N PHE A 525 -8.44 -29.01 -4.38
CA PHE A 525 -7.85 -28.68 -3.07
C PHE A 525 -6.58 -29.50 -2.87
N VAL A 526 -5.47 -28.83 -2.54
CA VAL A 526 -4.11 -29.40 -2.40
C VAL A 526 -3.50 -29.17 -1.04
#